data_AF-A0A250IDN8-F1
#
_entry.id   AF-A0A250IDN8-F1
#
_cell.length_a   1.000
_cell.length_b   1.000
_cell.length_c   1.000
_cell.angle_alpha   90.00
_cell.angle_beta   90.00
_cell.angle_gamma   90.00
#
_symmetry.space_group_name_H-M   'P 1'
#
loop_
_entity.id
_entity.type
_entity.pdbx_description
1 polymer ?
#
loop_
_entity_poly.entity_id
_entity_poly.type
_entity_poly.pdbx_seq_one_letter_code
_entity_poly.pdbx_strand_id
1 'polypeptide(L)'
;MQDWVSYRLNIPQYEERETLDMLRSYLKLSYLPENQFKDDKLSSRHNEVLVAMQNYIRISANVRIPDGAERFVISAKANSERIGYKENDEIYDRQVSAITESVRAVWSSWEIYVQELRSRYPEIVVSASPG
;
A
#
# COMPACT_ATOMS: atom_id res chain seq x y z
N MET A 1 -5.71 12.17 -30.90
CA MET A 1 -5.21 12.17 -29.51
C MET A 1 -6.39 11.75 -28.65
N GLN A 2 -6.47 10.45 -28.34
CA GLN A 2 -7.60 9.87 -27.61
C GLN A 2 -7.59 10.45 -26.20
N ASP A 3 -8.72 11.00 -25.79
CA ASP A 3 -8.89 11.91 -24.67
C ASP A 3 -8.39 11.32 -23.34
N TRP A 4 -7.16 11.70 -22.95
CA TRP A 4 -6.52 11.31 -21.68
C TRP A 4 -7.44 11.61 -20.48
N VAL A 5 -8.23 12.68 -20.57
CA VAL A 5 -9.21 13.06 -19.57
C VAL A 5 -10.34 12.02 -19.49
N SER A 6 -10.86 11.58 -20.63
CA SER A 6 -11.83 10.47 -20.69
C SER A 6 -11.26 9.15 -20.20
N TYR A 7 -9.99 8.83 -20.50
CA TYR A 7 -9.36 7.57 -20.07
C TYR A 7 -9.24 7.49 -18.53
N ARG A 8 -8.70 8.53 -17.88
CA ARG A 8 -8.52 8.53 -16.42
C ARG A 8 -9.84 8.52 -15.63
N LEU A 9 -10.91 9.08 -16.19
CA LEU A 9 -12.22 9.02 -15.54
C LEU A 9 -12.74 7.59 -15.43
N ASN A 10 -12.33 6.71 -16.35
CA ASN A 10 -12.83 5.34 -16.49
C ASN A 10 -11.96 4.24 -15.83
N ILE A 11 -10.75 4.56 -15.33
CA ILE A 11 -9.95 3.58 -14.58
C ILE A 11 -10.48 3.50 -13.13
N PRO A 12 -10.64 2.30 -12.55
CA PRO A 12 -10.82 2.14 -11.11
C PRO A 12 -9.62 2.77 -10.37
N GLN A 13 -9.84 3.91 -9.73
CA GLN A 13 -8.81 4.65 -8.99
C GLN A 13 -9.03 4.59 -7.47
N TYR A 14 -9.87 3.66 -7.04
CA TYR A 14 -10.25 3.55 -5.65
C TYR A 14 -9.43 2.50 -4.94
N GLU A 15 -9.06 2.83 -3.71
CA GLU A 15 -8.58 1.85 -2.73
C GLU A 15 -9.78 1.37 -1.92
N GLU A 16 -9.88 0.07 -1.69
CA GLU A 16 -10.88 -0.49 -0.78
C GLU A 16 -10.45 -0.23 0.67
N ARG A 17 -11.41 0.18 1.50
CA ARG A 17 -11.16 0.45 2.91
C ARG A 17 -10.62 -0.77 3.65
N GLU A 18 -11.11 -1.95 3.26
CA GLU A 18 -10.66 -3.24 3.77
C GLU A 18 -9.15 -3.42 3.67
N THR A 19 -8.51 -3.03 2.56
CA THR A 19 -7.05 -3.14 2.41
C THR A 19 -6.29 -2.39 3.50
N LEU A 20 -6.70 -1.14 3.78
CA LEU A 20 -6.04 -0.33 4.81
C LEU A 20 -6.30 -0.91 6.21
N ASP A 21 -7.48 -1.46 6.44
CA ASP A 21 -7.85 -2.05 7.74
C ASP A 21 -7.13 -3.38 7.98
N MET A 22 -6.91 -4.20 6.94
CA MET A 22 -6.06 -5.38 7.00
C MET A 22 -4.62 -5.03 7.34
N LEU A 23 -4.04 -4.01 6.68
CA LEU A 23 -2.67 -3.58 6.95
C LEU A 23 -2.51 -3.01 8.38
N ARG A 24 -3.48 -2.23 8.86
CA ARG A 24 -3.51 -1.74 10.25
C ARG A 24 -3.59 -2.88 11.25
N SER A 25 -4.41 -3.89 10.96
CA SER A 25 -4.56 -5.08 11.80
C SER A 25 -3.27 -5.88 11.85
N TYR A 26 -2.62 -6.10 10.70
CA TYR A 26 -1.32 -6.74 10.63
C TYR A 26 -0.29 -5.98 11.47
N LEU A 27 -0.14 -4.67 11.27
CA LEU A 27 0.77 -3.83 12.05
C LEU A 27 0.52 -3.97 13.55
N LYS A 28 -0.73 -3.87 14.00
CA LYS A 28 -1.08 -4.00 15.42
C LYS A 28 -0.66 -5.35 15.99
N LEU A 29 -0.96 -6.44 15.28
CA LEU A 29 -0.59 -7.79 15.72
C LEU A 29 0.92 -7.99 15.70
N SER A 30 1.61 -7.50 14.67
CA SER A 30 3.05 -7.63 14.51
C SER A 30 3.86 -6.89 15.58
N TYR A 31 3.29 -5.91 16.28
CA TYR A 31 3.94 -5.24 17.42
C TYR A 31 3.73 -5.94 18.76
N LEU A 32 2.93 -7.00 18.83
CA LEU A 32 2.77 -7.77 20.06
C LEU A 32 4.08 -8.49 20.41
N PRO A 33 4.47 -8.56 21.70
CA PRO A 33 5.71 -9.21 22.12
C PRO A 33 5.84 -10.66 21.64
N GLU A 34 4.74 -11.41 21.62
CA GLU A 34 4.68 -12.81 21.17
C GLU A 34 4.94 -13.00 19.66
N ASN A 35 4.79 -11.93 18.87
CA ASN A 35 5.00 -11.94 17.42
C ASN A 35 6.36 -11.34 17.02
N GLN A 36 7.21 -11.00 17.99
CA GLN A 36 8.58 -10.54 17.73
C GLN A 36 9.49 -11.73 17.42
N PHE A 37 10.20 -11.64 16.28
CA PHE A 37 11.22 -12.63 15.95
C PHE A 37 12.42 -12.50 16.88
N LYS A 38 12.89 -13.63 17.41
CA LYS A 38 14.15 -13.71 18.16
C LYS A 38 15.39 -13.70 17.24
N ASP A 39 15.20 -14.04 15.97
CA ASP A 39 16.25 -14.02 14.96
C ASP A 39 16.44 -12.58 14.47
N ASP A 40 17.63 -12.02 14.68
CA ASP A 40 17.92 -10.61 14.40
C ASP A 40 17.72 -10.26 12.91
N LYS A 41 18.05 -11.18 12.01
CA LYS A 41 17.96 -10.94 10.56
C LYS A 41 16.49 -10.94 10.13
N LEU A 42 15.72 -11.94 10.55
CA LEU A 42 14.30 -12.02 10.24
C LEU A 42 13.51 -10.89 10.92
N SER A 43 13.87 -10.53 12.15
CA SER A 43 13.31 -9.40 12.89
C SER A 43 13.55 -8.08 12.14
N SER A 44 14.79 -7.86 11.68
CA SER A 44 15.12 -6.68 10.87
C SER A 44 14.30 -6.61 9.58
N ARG A 45 14.20 -7.71 8.82
CA ARG A 45 13.39 -7.76 7.59
C ARG A 45 11.90 -7.57 7.84
N HIS A 46 11.37 -8.16 8.91
CA HIS A 46 9.98 -7.94 9.28
C HIS A 46 9.75 -6.47 9.64
N ASN A 47 10.64 -5.84 10.39
CA ASN A 47 10.53 -4.42 10.73
C ASN A 47 10.58 -3.51 9.48
N GLU A 48 11.42 -3.84 8.49
CA GLU A 48 11.43 -3.13 7.19
C GLU A 48 10.04 -3.16 6.51
N VAL A 49 9.36 -4.30 6.54
CA VAL A 49 7.97 -4.44 6.04
C VAL A 49 7.01 -3.54 6.83
N LEU A 50 7.07 -3.60 8.17
CA LEU A 50 6.17 -2.79 9.02
C LEU A 50 6.35 -1.29 8.75
N VAL A 51 7.59 -0.82 8.62
CA VAL A 51 7.90 0.57 8.28
C VAL A 51 7.35 0.95 6.90
N ALA A 52 7.52 0.08 5.90
CA ALA A 52 6.97 0.31 4.57
C ALA A 52 5.43 0.42 4.58
N MET A 53 4.75 -0.48 5.31
CA MET A 53 3.29 -0.46 5.46
C MET A 53 2.80 0.80 6.18
N GLN A 54 3.47 1.21 7.26
CA GLN A 54 3.15 2.46 7.95
C GLN A 54 3.29 3.67 7.04
N ASN A 55 4.36 3.72 6.25
CA ASN A 55 4.58 4.81 5.31
C ASN A 55 3.50 4.83 4.21
N TYR A 56 3.12 3.66 3.68
CA TYR A 56 2.00 3.55 2.74
C TYR A 56 0.68 4.07 3.34
N ILE A 57 0.31 3.63 4.55
CA ILE A 57 -0.92 4.09 5.22
C ILE A 57 -0.89 5.61 5.41
N ARG A 58 0.24 6.17 5.84
CA ARG A 58 0.41 7.61 6.02
C ARG A 58 0.28 8.38 4.72
N ILE A 59 0.93 7.91 3.65
CA ILE A 59 0.82 8.54 2.32
C ILE A 59 -0.62 8.45 1.82
N SER A 60 -1.24 7.27 1.89
CA SER A 60 -2.63 7.03 1.51
C SER A 60 -3.58 8.02 2.20
N ALA A 61 -3.44 8.21 3.53
CA ALA A 61 -4.26 9.14 4.31
C ALA A 61 -4.07 10.61 3.91
N ASN A 62 -2.89 10.98 3.38
CA ASN A 62 -2.61 12.36 2.97
C ASN A 62 -3.09 12.67 1.55
N VAL A 63 -3.12 11.67 0.66
CA VAL A 63 -3.41 11.90 -0.77
C VAL A 63 -4.79 11.45 -1.21
N ARG A 64 -5.45 10.57 -0.45
CA ARG A 64 -6.80 10.07 -0.73
C ARG A 64 -7.82 10.60 0.28
N ILE A 65 -9.07 10.69 -0.17
CA ILE A 65 -10.23 11.02 0.66
C ILE A 65 -11.29 9.93 0.54
N PRO A 66 -12.18 9.77 1.53
CA PRO A 66 -13.30 8.83 1.42
C PRO A 66 -14.20 9.15 0.22
N ASP A 67 -14.57 8.12 -0.53
CA ASP A 67 -15.58 8.13 -1.59
C ASP A 67 -16.68 7.13 -1.20
N GLY A 68 -17.66 7.62 -0.45
CA GLY A 68 -18.66 6.78 0.22
C GLY A 68 -18.09 6.03 1.44
N ALA A 69 -18.72 4.90 1.78
CA ALA A 69 -18.38 4.14 3.00
C ALA A 69 -17.15 3.23 2.83
N GLU A 70 -17.00 2.63 1.65
CA GLU A 70 -16.10 1.49 1.41
C GLU A 70 -14.84 1.84 0.63
N ARG A 71 -14.75 3.04 0.07
CA ARG A 71 -13.71 3.37 -0.91
C ARG A 71 -13.01 4.68 -0.57
N PHE A 72 -11.78 4.78 -1.04
CA PHE A 72 -11.00 6.01 -1.05
C PHE A 72 -10.63 6.39 -2.47
N VAL A 73 -10.69 7.67 -2.81
CA VAL A 73 -10.29 8.22 -4.10
C VAL A 73 -9.18 9.25 -3.95
N ILE A 74 -8.35 9.41 -4.98
CA ILE A 74 -7.31 10.45 -5.02
C ILE A 74 -7.94 11.84 -4.92
N SER A 75 -7.47 12.64 -3.97
CA SER A 75 -8.07 13.93 -3.60
C SER A 75 -8.08 14.95 -4.74
N ALA A 76 -7.04 14.98 -5.60
CA ALA A 76 -7.02 15.85 -6.78
C ALA A 76 -8.19 15.53 -7.74
N LYS A 77 -8.52 14.25 -7.92
CA LYS A 77 -9.67 13.86 -8.77
C LYS A 77 -10.99 14.32 -8.17
N ALA A 78 -11.17 14.13 -6.86
CA ALA A 78 -12.38 14.55 -6.17
C ALA A 78 -12.60 16.08 -6.19
N ASN A 79 -11.52 16.87 -6.27
CA ASN A 79 -11.57 18.32 -6.31
C ASN A 79 -11.44 18.91 -7.73
N SER A 80 -11.51 18.07 -8.76
CA SER A 80 -11.24 18.46 -10.16
C SER A 80 -12.11 19.60 -10.68
N GLU A 81 -13.34 19.73 -10.18
CA GLU A 81 -14.25 20.83 -10.55
C GLU A 81 -13.85 22.19 -9.97
N ARG A 82 -12.98 22.23 -8.94
CA ARG A 82 -12.64 23.45 -8.19
C ARG A 82 -11.31 24.11 -8.57
N ILE A 83 -10.34 23.35 -9.09
CA ILE A 83 -8.93 23.78 -9.18
C ILE A 83 -8.50 24.11 -10.63
N GLY A 84 -9.36 23.84 -11.62
CA GLY A 84 -9.01 23.98 -13.03
C GLY A 84 -8.12 22.83 -13.53
N TYR A 85 -8.28 22.47 -14.80
CA TYR A 85 -7.83 21.16 -15.28
C TYR A 85 -6.31 20.93 -15.25
N LYS A 86 -5.49 21.95 -15.56
CA LYS A 86 -4.03 21.76 -15.74
C LYS A 86 -3.26 21.61 -14.42
N GLU A 87 -3.55 22.44 -13.42
CA GLU A 87 -2.94 22.31 -12.08
C GLU A 87 -3.40 21.03 -11.37
N ASN A 88 -4.61 20.59 -11.67
CA ASN A 88 -5.14 19.36 -11.12
C ASN A 88 -4.42 18.10 -11.64
N ASP A 89 -3.90 18.13 -12.87
CA ASP A 89 -3.17 17.02 -13.48
C ASP A 89 -1.81 16.80 -12.80
N GLU A 90 -1.05 17.88 -12.55
CA GLU A 90 0.25 17.78 -11.87
C GLU A 90 0.13 17.30 -10.41
N ILE A 91 -0.90 17.76 -9.69
CA ILE A 91 -1.18 17.31 -8.33
C ILE A 91 -1.59 15.83 -8.36
N TYR A 92 -2.47 15.45 -9.28
CA TYR A 92 -2.91 14.07 -9.46
C TYR A 92 -1.73 13.14 -9.73
N ASP A 93 -0.87 13.46 -10.70
CA ASP A 93 0.29 12.65 -11.06
C ASP A 93 1.26 12.49 -9.89
N ARG A 94 1.48 13.55 -9.11
CA ARG A 94 2.28 13.50 -7.88
C ARG A 94 1.68 12.57 -6.83
N GLN A 95 0.36 12.64 -6.63
CA GLN A 95 -0.35 11.80 -5.67
C GLN A 95 -0.33 10.31 -6.08
N VAL A 96 -0.57 10.02 -7.37
CA VAL A 96 -0.45 8.67 -7.94
C VAL A 96 0.96 8.14 -7.79
N SER A 97 1.97 8.95 -8.08
CA SER A 97 3.38 8.56 -7.99
C SER A 97 3.76 8.21 -6.54
N ALA A 98 3.37 9.04 -5.57
CA ALA A 98 3.62 8.78 -4.15
C ALA A 98 2.97 7.46 -3.67
N ILE A 99 1.74 7.16 -4.10
CA ILE A 99 1.09 5.88 -3.81
C ILE A 99 1.86 4.74 -4.49
N THR A 100 2.18 4.88 -5.77
CA THR A 100 2.84 3.84 -6.56
C THR A 100 4.20 3.48 -5.96
N GLU A 101 5.00 4.47 -5.59
CA GLU A 101 6.30 4.28 -4.95
C GLU A 101 6.17 3.60 -3.59
N SER A 102 5.20 3.99 -2.77
CA SER A 102 4.99 3.36 -1.46
C SER A 102 4.47 1.93 -1.56
N VAL A 103 3.58 1.62 -2.52
CA VAL A 103 3.17 0.23 -2.80
C VAL A 103 4.36 -0.61 -3.25
N ARG A 104 5.21 -0.09 -4.15
CA ARG A 104 6.45 -0.78 -4.57
C ARG A 104 7.39 -1.03 -3.39
N ALA A 105 7.52 -0.08 -2.48
CA ALA A 105 8.34 -0.25 -1.28
C ALA A 105 7.79 -1.36 -0.37
N VAL A 106 6.46 -1.40 -0.14
CA VAL A 106 5.82 -2.49 0.61
C VAL A 106 6.09 -3.83 -0.07
N TRP A 107 5.85 -3.93 -1.37
CA TRP A 107 6.05 -5.18 -2.11
C TRP A 107 7.51 -5.66 -2.06
N SER A 108 8.46 -4.76 -2.32
CA SER A 108 9.90 -5.10 -2.30
C SER A 108 10.35 -5.57 -0.91
N SER A 109 9.93 -4.87 0.16
CA SER A 109 10.25 -5.29 1.53
C SER A 109 9.63 -6.65 1.87
N TRP A 110 8.40 -6.89 1.41
CA TRP A 110 7.69 -8.15 1.63
C TRP A 110 8.38 -9.33 0.93
N GLU A 111 8.79 -9.16 -0.33
CA GLU A 111 9.51 -10.19 -1.07
C GLU A 111 10.80 -10.59 -0.37
N ILE A 112 11.59 -9.61 0.09
CA ILE A 112 12.84 -9.86 0.83
C ILE A 112 12.55 -10.60 2.14
N TYR A 113 11.55 -10.15 2.90
CA TYR A 113 11.14 -10.81 4.14
C TYR A 113 10.70 -12.27 3.90
N VAL A 114 9.87 -12.51 2.90
CA VAL A 114 9.41 -13.86 2.54
C VAL A 114 10.56 -14.75 2.07
N GLN A 115 11.52 -14.21 1.32
CA GLN A 115 12.72 -14.97 0.93
C GLN A 115 13.56 -15.37 2.16
N GLU A 116 13.72 -14.48 3.13
CA GLU A 116 14.42 -14.80 4.37
C GLU A 116 13.67 -15.85 5.18
N LEU A 117 12.35 -15.71 5.30
CA LEU A 117 11.50 -16.66 5.98
C LEU A 117 11.54 -18.05 5.32
N ARG A 118 11.54 -18.11 3.99
CA ARG A 118 11.71 -19.35 3.21
C ARG A 118 13.06 -20.01 3.45
N SER A 119 14.12 -19.23 3.52
CA SER A 119 15.47 -19.74 3.76
C SER A 119 15.60 -20.33 5.16
N ARG A 120 14.98 -19.68 6.16
CA ARG A 120 15.13 -20.06 7.56
C ARG A 120 14.13 -21.13 8.03
N TYR A 121 12.91 -21.07 7.51
CA TYR A 121 11.77 -21.93 7.86
C TYR A 121 11.09 -22.47 6.59
N PRO A 122 11.80 -23.27 5.77
CA PRO A 122 11.26 -23.78 4.51
C PRO A 122 9.96 -24.58 4.70
N GLU A 123 9.82 -25.27 5.82
CA GLU A 123 8.64 -26.06 6.19
C GLU A 123 7.35 -25.24 6.29
N ILE A 124 7.44 -23.97 6.71
CA ILE A 124 6.28 -23.08 6.86
C ILE A 124 5.72 -22.66 5.49
N VAL A 125 6.57 -22.64 4.46
CA VAL A 125 6.23 -22.15 3.13
C VAL A 125 5.84 -23.29 2.19
N VAL A 126 6.44 -24.47 2.34
CA VAL A 126 6.10 -25.66 1.52
C VAL A 126 4.67 -26.16 1.82
N SER A 127 4.14 -25.94 3.03
CA SER A 127 2.77 -26.31 3.39
C SER A 127 1.68 -25.39 2.80
N ALA A 128 2.03 -24.32 2.10
CA ALA A 128 1.07 -23.38 1.48
C ALA A 128 0.83 -23.64 -0.02
N SER A 129 1.48 -24.64 -0.62
CA SER A 129 1.19 -25.08 -1.98
C SER A 129 0.07 -26.13 -1.95
N PRO A 130 -1.10 -25.89 -2.56
CA PRO A 130 -2.06 -26.96 -2.82
C PRO A 130 -1.41 -27.91 -3.83
N GLY A 131 -1.36 -29.20 -3.46
CA GLY A 131 -1.15 -30.27 -4.43
C GLY A 131 -2.36 -30.45 -5.33
#